data_AF-A0A0U9HES7-F1
#
_entry.id   AF-A0A0U9HES7-F1
#
_cell.length_a   1.000
_cell.length_b   1.000
_cell.length_c   1.000
_cell.angle_alpha   90.00
_cell.angle_beta   90.00
_cell.angle_gamma   90.00
#
_symmetry.space_group_name_H-M   'P 1'
#
loop_
_entity.id
_entity.type
_entity.pdbx_description
1 polymer ?
#
loop_
_entity_poly.entity_id
_entity_poly.type
_entity_poly.pdbx_seq_one_letter_code
_entity_poly.pdbx_strand_id
1 'polypeptide(L)'
;MKAVLKRLDWNDTIFWYPVQEVSESIKERVNNYKNMYDEIYMYTKDKRVLTGFNTVRKILSLLPATTPFALLLYLPFVQIIGDPAYRFISTRRYKWFGRVPYNKQSE
;
A
#
# COMPACT_ATOMS: atom_id res chain seq x y z
N MET A 1 3.18 3.89 12.84
CA MET A 1 2.41 4.04 11.59
C MET A 1 1.10 3.23 11.60
N LYS A 2 1.12 1.92 11.94
CA LYS A 2 -0.09 1.07 11.96
C LYS A 2 -1.26 1.63 12.79
N ALA A 3 -0.99 2.17 13.98
CA ALA A 3 -2.04 2.67 14.88
C ALA A 3 -2.82 3.88 14.33
N VAL A 4 -2.17 4.77 13.58
CA VAL A 4 -2.82 5.96 13.02
C VAL A 4 -3.72 5.57 11.85
N LEU A 5 -3.23 4.71 10.95
CA LEU A 5 -4.03 4.16 9.85
C LEU A 5 -5.22 3.35 10.37
N LYS A 6 -5.03 2.52 11.41
CA LYS A 6 -6.11 1.76 12.03
C LYS A 6 -7.16 2.66 12.69
N ARG A 7 -6.77 3.80 13.26
CA ARG A 7 -7.71 4.79 13.81
C ARG A 7 -8.46 5.60 12.74
N LEU A 8 -7.87 5.75 11.57
CA LEU A 8 -8.51 6.42 10.43
C LEU A 8 -9.42 5.48 9.64
N ASP A 9 -9.17 4.17 9.73
CA ASP A 9 -9.99 3.13 9.11
C ASP A 9 -11.24 2.86 9.95
N TRP A 10 -12.16 3.82 9.93
CA TRP A 10 -13.38 3.77 10.74
C TRP A 10 -14.30 2.59 10.41
N ASN A 11 -14.15 2.02 9.21
CA ASN A 11 -14.99 0.92 8.73
C ASN A 11 -14.25 -0.43 8.77
N ASP A 12 -13.10 -0.52 9.45
CA ASP A 12 -12.24 -1.72 9.51
C ASP A 12 -12.12 -2.43 8.15
N THR A 13 -11.93 -1.63 7.09
CA THR A 13 -12.01 -2.10 5.70
C THR A 13 -10.64 -2.51 5.15
N ILE A 14 -9.55 -2.07 5.78
CA ILE A 14 -8.18 -2.29 5.34
C ILE A 14 -7.45 -3.25 6.28
N PHE A 15 -7.21 -4.46 5.78
CA PHE A 15 -6.43 -5.47 6.48
C PHE A 15 -4.97 -5.43 6.04
N TRP A 16 -4.07 -5.32 7.01
CA TRP A 16 -2.62 -5.19 6.77
C TRP A 16 -1.93 -6.53 6.99
N TYR A 17 -1.48 -7.16 5.90
CA TYR A 17 -0.71 -8.40 5.94
C TYR A 17 0.77 -8.14 5.65
N PRO A 18 1.70 -8.73 6.42
CA PRO A 18 3.11 -8.71 6.09
C PRO A 18 3.36 -9.52 4.82
N VAL A 19 4.27 -9.05 3.95
CA VAL A 19 4.59 -9.70 2.66
C VAL A 19 4.99 -11.16 2.85
N GLN A 20 5.58 -11.50 4.00
CA GLN A 20 6.00 -12.84 4.37
C GLN A 20 4.83 -13.83 4.51
N GLU A 21 3.67 -13.38 5.01
CA GLU A 21 2.48 -14.21 5.24
C GLU A 21 1.57 -14.31 4.00
N VAL A 22 1.83 -13.52 2.97
CA VAL A 22 1.07 -13.61 1.72
C VAL A 22 1.31 -14.97 1.07
N SER A 23 0.25 -15.59 0.54
CA SER A 23 0.35 -16.89 -0.13
C SER A 23 1.30 -16.84 -1.34
N GLU A 24 2.02 -17.92 -1.59
CA GLU A 24 2.95 -18.02 -2.73
C GLU A 24 2.24 -17.79 -4.07
N SER A 25 0.99 -18.22 -4.21
CA SER A 25 0.17 -17.96 -5.42
C SER A 25 -0.08 -16.47 -5.68
N ILE A 26 -0.25 -15.68 -4.62
CA ILE A 26 -0.38 -14.22 -4.75
C ILE A 26 0.99 -13.61 -5.01
N LYS A 27 2.03 -14.07 -4.31
CA LYS A 27 3.40 -13.60 -4.55
C LYS A 27 3.81 -13.82 -6.00
N GLU A 28 3.60 -14.99 -6.56
CA GLU A 28 3.94 -15.31 -7.96
C GLU A 28 3.19 -14.40 -8.94
N ARG A 29 1.88 -14.24 -8.76
CA ARG A 29 1.04 -13.36 -9.59
C ARG A 29 1.54 -11.91 -9.57
N VAL A 30 2.09 -11.48 -8.45
CA VAL A 30 2.51 -10.09 -8.21
C VAL A 30 3.97 -9.85 -8.59
N ASN A 31 4.85 -10.81 -8.30
CA ASN A 31 6.29 -10.73 -8.54
C ASN A 31 6.62 -10.70 -10.04
N ASN A 32 5.74 -11.25 -10.88
CA ASN A 32 5.81 -11.10 -12.34
C ASN A 32 5.72 -9.64 -12.80
N TYR A 33 5.15 -8.74 -11.99
CA TYR A 33 5.05 -7.32 -12.33
C TYR A 33 6.12 -6.48 -11.64
N LYS A 34 6.31 -6.64 -10.31
CA LYS A 34 7.28 -5.88 -9.49
C LYS A 34 7.60 -6.60 -8.18
N ASN A 35 8.79 -6.33 -7.62
CA ASN A 35 9.24 -6.84 -6.33
C ASN A 35 8.33 -6.38 -5.17
N MET A 36 7.67 -7.35 -4.51
CA MET A 36 6.76 -7.09 -3.39
C MET A 36 7.39 -6.40 -2.20
N TYR A 37 8.71 -6.49 -2.07
CA TYR A 37 9.42 -5.76 -1.03
C TYR A 37 9.48 -4.27 -1.35
N ASP A 38 9.58 -3.84 -2.61
CA ASP A 38 9.92 -2.45 -2.94
C ASP A 38 8.72 -1.50 -2.99
N GLU A 39 7.49 -2.01 -3.11
CA GLU A 39 6.27 -1.19 -3.20
C GLU A 39 5.16 -1.67 -2.27
N ILE A 40 4.10 -0.87 -2.13
CA ILE A 40 2.89 -1.22 -1.37
C ILE A 40 1.89 -1.89 -2.31
N TYR A 41 1.33 -2.99 -1.83
CA TYR A 41 0.38 -3.82 -2.57
C TYR A 41 -0.94 -3.84 -1.84
N MET A 42 -2.02 -3.87 -2.62
CA MET A 42 -3.36 -4.08 -2.11
C MET A 42 -4.04 -5.13 -2.95
N TYR A 43 -4.54 -6.16 -2.28
CA TYR A 43 -5.43 -7.14 -2.86
C TYR A 43 -6.87 -6.71 -2.56
N THR A 44 -7.64 -6.44 -3.61
CA THR A 44 -8.99 -5.90 -3.48
C THR A 44 -10.05 -7.00 -3.51
N LYS A 45 -11.26 -6.71 -3.04
CA LYS A 45 -12.38 -7.67 -2.97
C LYS A 45 -12.78 -8.22 -4.36
N ASP A 46 -12.55 -7.45 -5.42
CA ASP A 46 -12.74 -7.82 -6.83
C ASP A 46 -11.56 -8.64 -7.41
N LYS A 47 -10.71 -9.20 -6.56
CA LYS A 47 -9.57 -10.07 -6.92
C LYS A 47 -8.52 -9.40 -7.81
N ARG A 48 -8.43 -8.06 -7.74
CA ARG A 48 -7.42 -7.27 -8.42
C ARG A 48 -6.26 -6.97 -7.47
N VAL A 49 -5.08 -6.81 -8.05
CA VAL A 49 -3.89 -6.35 -7.33
C VAL A 49 -3.64 -4.92 -7.76
N LEU A 50 -3.64 -4.02 -6.79
CA LEU A 50 -3.16 -2.65 -6.96
C LEU A 50 -1.74 -2.55 -6.43
N THR A 51 -0.93 -1.71 -7.06
CA THR A 51 0.46 -1.47 -6.70
C THR A 51 0.77 0.02 -6.64
N GLY A 52 1.74 0.37 -5.81
CA GLY A 52 2.33 1.71 -5.76
C GLY A 52 1.32 2.83 -5.50
N PHE A 53 1.35 3.88 -6.33
CA PHE A 53 0.50 5.06 -6.15
C PHE A 53 -1.01 4.74 -6.27
N ASN A 54 -1.39 3.77 -7.09
CA ASN A 54 -2.79 3.35 -7.20
C ASN A 54 -3.30 2.73 -5.89
N THR A 55 -2.45 1.98 -5.19
CA THR A 55 -2.76 1.49 -3.84
C THR A 55 -2.95 2.65 -2.87
N VAL A 56 -2.09 3.67 -2.93
CA VAL A 56 -2.20 4.87 -2.06
C VAL A 56 -3.52 5.60 -2.30
N ARG A 57 -3.89 5.85 -3.56
CA ARG A 57 -5.19 6.44 -3.94
C ARG A 57 -6.35 5.62 -3.37
N LYS A 58 -6.28 4.29 -3.47
CA LYS A 58 -7.33 3.40 -2.99
C LYS A 58 -7.43 3.44 -1.47
N ILE A 59 -6.31 3.41 -0.74
CA ILE A 59 -6.30 3.55 0.72
C ILE A 59 -6.96 4.86 1.13
N LEU A 60 -6.52 5.99 0.56
CA LEU A 60 -7.02 7.31 0.94
C LEU A 60 -8.52 7.51 0.62
N SER A 61 -9.02 6.87 -0.43
CA SER A 61 -10.47 6.88 -0.76
C SER A 61 -11.32 5.98 0.14
N LEU A 62 -10.73 4.98 0.80
CA LEU A 62 -11.42 4.14 1.79
C LEU A 62 -11.50 4.80 3.16
N LEU A 63 -10.59 5.72 3.46
CA LEU A 63 -10.56 6.46 4.72
C LEU A 63 -11.44 7.73 4.58
N PRO A 64 -12.55 7.84 5.33
CA PRO A 64 -13.48 8.98 5.21
C PRO A 64 -12.78 10.34 5.39
N ALA A 65 -11.88 10.41 6.38
CA ALA A 65 -11.12 11.63 6.70
C ALA A 65 -10.19 12.09 5.56
N THR A 66 -9.76 11.20 4.67
CA THR A 66 -8.84 11.54 3.56
C THR A 66 -9.51 11.44 2.19
N THR A 67 -10.81 11.17 2.13
CA THR A 67 -11.59 11.11 0.89
C THR A 67 -11.47 12.38 0.03
N PRO A 68 -11.60 13.61 0.56
CA PRO A 68 -11.44 14.81 -0.28
C PRO A 68 -10.03 14.91 -0.89
N PHE A 69 -9.01 14.47 -0.15
CA PHE A 69 -7.65 14.43 -0.66
C PHE A 69 -7.47 13.33 -1.72
N ALA A 70 -8.10 12.17 -1.53
CA ALA A 70 -8.09 11.10 -2.52
C ALA A 70 -8.68 11.56 -3.86
N LEU A 71 -9.78 12.33 -3.85
CA LEU A 71 -10.39 12.89 -5.06
C LEU A 71 -9.40 13.76 -5.85
N LEU A 72 -8.60 14.60 -5.18
CA LEU A 72 -7.54 15.38 -5.84
C LEU A 72 -6.50 14.47 -6.51
N LEU A 73 -6.15 13.35 -5.89
CA LEU A 73 -5.18 12.41 -6.44
C LEU A 73 -5.71 11.63 -7.65
N TYR A 74 -7.02 11.57 -7.87
CA TYR A 74 -7.65 10.95 -9.04
C TYR A 74 -7.65 11.85 -10.29
N LEU A 75 -7.21 13.11 -10.17
CA LEU A 75 -7.04 13.98 -11.33
C LEU A 75 -6.00 13.40 -12.31
N PRO A 76 -6.24 13.48 -13.64
CA PRO A 76 -5.46 12.77 -14.64
C PRO A 76 -3.97 13.16 -14.64
N PHE A 77 -3.66 14.42 -14.39
CA PHE A 77 -2.28 14.93 -14.36
C PHE A 77 -1.50 14.51 -13.11
N VAL A 78 -2.20 14.19 -12.02
CA VAL A 78 -1.56 13.87 -10.74
C VAL A 78 -0.89 12.50 -10.80
N GLN A 79 -1.31 11.61 -11.69
CA GLN A 79 -0.62 10.33 -11.86
C GLN A 79 0.83 10.50 -12.34
N ILE A 80 1.05 11.45 -13.26
CA ILE A 80 2.34 11.71 -13.89
C ILE A 80 3.38 12.13 -12.82
N ILE A 81 2.93 12.82 -11.77
CA ILE A 81 3.77 13.29 -10.67
C ILE A 81 3.75 12.29 -9.50
N GLY A 82 2.61 11.69 -9.23
CA GLY A 82 2.36 10.81 -8.10
C GLY A 82 3.16 9.50 -8.20
N ASP A 83 3.26 8.92 -9.39
CA ASP A 83 4.05 7.70 -9.61
C ASP A 83 5.55 7.89 -9.30
N PRO A 84 6.26 8.91 -9.85
CA PRO A 84 7.66 9.14 -9.50
C PRO A 84 7.85 9.62 -8.06
N ALA A 85 6.95 10.46 -7.53
CA ALA A 85 7.01 10.89 -6.14
C ALA A 85 6.87 9.70 -5.18
N TYR A 86 5.91 8.81 -5.44
CA TYR A 86 5.73 7.57 -4.70
C TYR A 86 6.99 6.70 -4.75
N ARG A 87 7.56 6.49 -5.95
CA ARG A 87 8.75 5.66 -6.12
C ARG A 87 9.97 6.24 -5.39
N PHE A 88 10.12 7.56 -5.39
CA PHE A 88 11.16 8.26 -4.64
C PHE A 88 11.04 8.02 -3.14
N ILE A 89 9.84 8.15 -2.58
CA ILE A 89 9.59 7.88 -1.17
C ILE A 89 9.79 6.40 -0.86
N SER A 90 9.25 5.50 -1.68
CA SER A 90 9.28 4.06 -1.42
C SER A 90 10.71 3.49 -1.41
N THR A 91 11.55 3.92 -2.34
CA THR A 91 12.96 3.49 -2.41
C THR A 91 13.80 4.06 -1.26
N ARG A 92 13.46 5.27 -0.78
CA ARG A 92 14.14 5.92 0.34
C ARG A 92 13.62 5.50 1.70
N ARG A 93 12.43 4.90 1.77
CA ARG A 93 11.79 4.50 3.03
C ARG A 93 12.69 3.62 3.90
N TYR A 94 13.47 2.74 3.28
CA TYR A 94 14.41 1.88 4.00
C TYR A 94 15.53 2.64 4.68
N LYS A 95 15.94 3.79 4.12
CA LYS A 95 16.92 4.68 4.74
C LYS A 95 16.30 5.48 5.89
N TRP A 96 15.01 5.81 5.81
CA TRP A 96 14.31 6.64 6.80
C TRP A 96 13.76 5.84 7.98
N PHE A 97 13.25 4.64 7.73
CA PHE A 97 12.57 3.82 8.74
C PHE A 97 13.34 2.56 9.11
N GLY A 98 14.48 2.31 8.45
CA GLY A 98 15.24 1.07 8.61
C GLY A 98 14.54 -0.14 8.00
N ARG A 99 15.23 -1.29 8.01
CA ARG A 99 14.57 -2.59 7.77
C ARG A 99 14.02 -3.07 9.09
N VAL A 100 12.70 -3.17 9.19
CA VAL A 100 12.07 -3.76 10.37
C VAL A 100 12.24 -5.28 10.26
N PRO A 101 12.94 -5.94 11.20
CA PRO A 101 13.04 -7.39 11.18
C PRO A 101 11.63 -7.97 11.35
N TYR A 102 11.29 -8.91 10.47
CA TYR A 102 10.03 -9.63 10.58
C TYR A 102 10.15 -10.67 11.68
N ASN A 103 9.68 -10.34 12.88
CA ASN A 103 9.40 -11.35 13.90
C ASN A 103 8.01 -11.90 13.62
N LYS A 104 7.97 -13.15 13.15
CA LYS A 104 6.72 -13.92 13.12
C LYS A 104 6.28 -14.06 14.57
N GLN A 105 5.35 -13.23 15.03
CA GLN A 105 4.71 -13.45 16.32
C GLN A 105 3.94 -14.76 16.17
N SER A 106 4.47 -15.81 16.80
CA SER A 106 3.76 -17.04 17.07
C SER A 106 2.64 -16.72 18.05
N GLU A 107 1.43 -16.50 17.52
CA GLU A 107 0.20 -16.80 18.25
C GLU A 107 -0.19 -18.25 17.98
#